data_AF-A0A816GRV0-F1
#
_entry.id   AF-A0A816GRV0-F1
#
_cell.length_a   1.000
_cell.length_b   1.000
_cell.length_c   1.000
_cell.angle_alpha   90.00
_cell.angle_beta   90.00
_cell.angle_gamma   90.00
#
_symmetry.space_group_name_H-M   'P 1'
#
loop_
_entity.id
_entity.type
_entity.pdbx_description
1 polymer ?
#
loop_
_entity_poly.entity_id
_entity_poly.type
_entity_poly.pdbx_seq_one_letter_code
_entity_poly.pdbx_strand_id
1 'polypeptide(L)'
;MSNLAKLDLNISVNVEETFIDGNSLKENILNHMLQLNEFTFDIYSSMSIKNQMNLPSTEDIQQTFNLFQNTKIISCVDYFQEPYKYGQCHINTYPSLTNYYEYISNNFPGGLYPYVRVVSLYDEQPFEHDFFIRIAQSFPFMEKLSIFNRYVQNQKDSYKLMNAKSNLSIAKYNYHVELHIDRSHDCYIEEFLCDMKTYFQNNITL
;
A
#
# COMPACT_ATOMS: atom_id res chain seq x y z
N MET A 1 -12.41 -25.39 22.24
CA MET A 1 -12.72 -23.97 21.92
C MET A 1 -11.61 -23.12 22.53
N SER A 2 -11.12 -22.14 21.78
CA SER A 2 -10.02 -21.26 22.24
C SER A 2 -10.52 -20.26 23.28
N ASN A 3 -9.73 -20.02 24.33
CA ASN A 3 -10.00 -18.97 25.35
C ASN A 3 -9.31 -17.64 25.01
N LEU A 4 -8.97 -17.43 23.74
CA LEU A 4 -8.23 -16.25 23.29
C LEU A 4 -9.15 -15.03 23.29
N ALA A 5 -8.83 -14.03 24.12
CA ALA A 5 -9.60 -12.79 24.22
C ALA A 5 -9.18 -11.72 23.20
N LYS A 6 -7.93 -11.78 22.73
CA LYS A 6 -7.35 -10.84 21.77
C LYS A 6 -6.57 -11.57 20.68
N LEU A 7 -6.74 -11.15 19.43
CA LEU A 7 -5.98 -11.63 18.28
C LEU A 7 -5.61 -10.44 17.39
N ASP A 8 -4.31 -10.33 17.10
CA ASP A 8 -3.77 -9.43 16.09
C ASP A 8 -3.28 -10.30 14.93
N LEU A 9 -4.02 -10.33 13.82
CA LEU A 9 -3.75 -11.20 12.68
C LEU A 9 -3.04 -10.43 11.57
N ASN A 10 -1.88 -10.91 11.14
CA ASN A 10 -1.23 -10.41 9.93
C ASN A 10 -1.02 -11.58 8.95
N ILE A 11 -1.57 -11.48 7.76
CA ILE A 11 -1.52 -12.57 6.78
C ILE A 11 -1.36 -12.04 5.37
N SER A 12 -0.44 -12.66 4.62
CA SER A 12 -0.27 -12.50 3.19
C SER A 12 -0.52 -13.84 2.52
N VAL A 13 -1.51 -13.93 1.64
CA VAL A 13 -1.90 -15.20 1.02
C VAL A 13 -2.13 -15.06 -0.49
N ASN A 14 -1.93 -16.17 -1.20
CA ASN A 14 -2.41 -16.34 -2.56
C ASN A 14 -3.64 -17.26 -2.49
N VAL A 15 -4.80 -16.74 -2.87
CA VAL A 15 -6.07 -17.49 -2.92
C VAL A 15 -6.40 -17.88 -4.35
N GLU A 16 -7.10 -19.00 -4.51
CA GLU A 16 -7.45 -19.54 -5.83
C GLU A 16 -8.66 -18.85 -6.45
N GLU A 17 -9.70 -18.58 -5.64
CA GLU A 17 -11.02 -18.19 -6.15
C GLU A 17 -11.45 -16.78 -5.70
N THR A 18 -11.45 -16.50 -4.40
CA THR A 18 -12.00 -15.26 -3.84
C THR A 18 -11.07 -14.67 -2.78
N PHE A 19 -10.97 -13.34 -2.75
CA PHE A 19 -10.29 -12.64 -1.67
C PHE A 19 -10.86 -13.01 -0.31
N ILE A 20 -10.02 -12.92 0.72
CA ILE A 20 -10.48 -13.02 2.11
C ILE A 20 -11.29 -11.76 2.40
N ASP A 21 -12.57 -11.90 2.72
CA ASP A 21 -13.49 -10.80 3.02
C ASP A 21 -14.05 -10.91 4.45
N GLY A 22 -14.96 -10.00 4.83
CA GLY A 22 -15.57 -9.98 6.15
C GLY A 22 -16.40 -11.22 6.45
N ASN A 23 -17.04 -11.81 5.43
CA ASN A 23 -17.78 -13.07 5.57
C ASN A 23 -16.81 -14.22 5.87
N SER A 24 -15.70 -14.30 5.15
CA SER A 24 -14.65 -15.30 5.34
C SER A 24 -14.09 -15.26 6.77
N LEU A 25 -13.78 -14.07 7.29
CA LEU A 25 -13.31 -13.92 8.67
C LEU A 25 -14.38 -14.29 9.71
N LYS A 26 -15.63 -13.92 9.45
CA LYS A 26 -16.74 -14.29 10.33
C LYS A 26 -16.89 -15.80 10.42
N GLU A 27 -16.97 -16.46 9.28
CA GLU A 27 -17.20 -17.90 9.18
C GLU A 27 -16.04 -18.71 9.77
N ASN A 28 -14.80 -18.32 9.46
CA ASN A 28 -13.63 -19.12 9.82
C ASN A 28 -12.96 -18.73 11.16
N ILE A 29 -13.24 -17.53 11.68
CA ILE A 29 -12.62 -17.06 12.94
C ILE A 29 -13.68 -16.72 13.97
N LEU A 30 -14.54 -15.73 13.71
CA LEU A 30 -15.43 -15.18 14.74
C LEU A 30 -16.44 -16.21 15.26
N ASN A 31 -16.98 -17.06 14.38
CA ASN A 31 -17.92 -18.12 14.77
C ASN A 31 -17.27 -19.19 15.67
N HIS A 32 -15.95 -19.33 15.63
CA HIS A 32 -15.20 -20.36 16.36
C HIS A 32 -14.47 -19.83 17.60
N MET A 33 -14.22 -18.52 17.66
CA MET A 33 -13.51 -17.83 18.74
C MET A 33 -14.47 -16.93 19.52
N LEU A 34 -15.46 -17.52 20.20
CA LEU A 34 -16.54 -16.78 20.88
C LEU A 34 -16.08 -15.87 22.03
N GLN A 35 -14.86 -16.05 22.55
CA GLN A 35 -14.29 -15.19 23.59
C GLN A 35 -13.44 -14.03 23.03
N LEU A 36 -13.29 -13.96 21.71
CA LEU A 36 -12.48 -12.95 21.04
C LEU A 36 -13.21 -11.60 21.08
N ASN A 37 -12.73 -10.70 21.93
CA ASN A 37 -13.32 -9.38 22.12
C ASN A 37 -12.52 -8.30 21.38
N GLU A 38 -11.22 -8.51 21.19
CA GLU A 38 -10.35 -7.63 20.42
C GLU A 38 -9.79 -8.41 19.22
N PHE A 39 -10.21 -8.02 18.02
CA PHE A 39 -9.71 -8.62 16.79
C PHE A 39 -9.23 -7.52 15.85
N THR A 40 -7.91 -7.43 15.69
CA THR A 40 -7.29 -6.55 14.69
C THR A 40 -6.68 -7.40 13.59
N PHE A 41 -6.63 -6.86 12.38
CA PHE A 41 -6.05 -7.57 11.27
C PHE A 41 -5.45 -6.65 10.19
N ASP A 42 -4.47 -7.19 9.49
CA ASP A 42 -3.93 -6.71 8.23
C ASP A 42 -3.80 -7.92 7.30
N ILE A 43 -4.56 -7.90 6.21
CA ILE A 43 -4.74 -9.03 5.32
C ILE A 43 -4.41 -8.56 3.92
N TYR A 44 -3.38 -9.17 3.35
CA TYR A 44 -3.11 -9.14 1.94
C TYR A 44 -3.55 -10.47 1.31
N SER A 45 -4.38 -10.38 0.28
CA SER A 45 -4.74 -11.53 -0.54
C SER A 45 -4.52 -11.22 -2.01
N SER A 46 -3.90 -12.15 -2.74
CA SER A 46 -3.76 -12.07 -4.19
C SER A 46 -4.43 -13.27 -4.86
N MET A 47 -4.97 -13.09 -6.07
CA MET A 47 -5.61 -14.17 -6.81
C MET A 47 -5.42 -14.04 -8.31
N SER A 48 -5.43 -15.15 -9.03
CA SER A 48 -5.47 -15.15 -10.50
C SER A 48 -6.86 -14.74 -10.99
N ILE A 49 -6.95 -13.79 -11.93
CA ILE A 49 -8.23 -13.36 -12.51
C ILE A 49 -8.49 -13.90 -13.92
N LYS A 50 -7.64 -14.81 -14.43
CA LYS A 50 -7.71 -15.31 -15.81
C LYS A 50 -9.09 -15.86 -16.23
N ASN A 51 -9.84 -16.42 -15.29
CA ASN A 51 -11.15 -17.04 -15.54
C ASN A 51 -12.26 -16.46 -14.64
N GLN A 52 -12.02 -15.32 -14.00
CA GLN A 52 -13.00 -14.72 -13.08
C GLN A 52 -14.03 -13.92 -13.87
N MET A 53 -15.31 -14.27 -13.70
CA MET A 53 -16.43 -13.57 -14.35
C MET A 53 -16.88 -12.34 -13.56
N ASN A 54 -16.73 -12.38 -12.24
CA ASN A 54 -17.11 -11.30 -11.33
C ASN A 54 -15.89 -10.91 -10.51
N LEU A 55 -15.52 -9.63 -10.59
CA LEU A 55 -14.42 -9.06 -9.84
C LEU A 55 -15.01 -8.09 -8.82
N PRO A 56 -14.95 -8.37 -7.50
CA PRO A 56 -15.48 -7.46 -6.49
C PRO A 56 -14.75 -6.12 -6.52
N SER A 57 -15.49 -5.02 -6.40
CA SER A 57 -14.91 -3.70 -6.17
C SER A 57 -14.41 -3.54 -4.73
N THR A 58 -13.68 -2.46 -4.46
CA THR A 58 -13.32 -2.07 -3.09
C THR A 58 -14.55 -1.92 -2.22
N GLU A 59 -15.63 -1.32 -2.76
CA GLU A 59 -16.90 -1.13 -2.08
C GLU A 59 -17.61 -2.45 -1.78
N ASP A 60 -17.60 -3.39 -2.72
CA ASP A 60 -18.18 -4.73 -2.51
C ASP A 60 -17.49 -5.44 -1.35
N ILE A 61 -16.15 -5.42 -1.30
CA ILE A 61 -15.38 -5.99 -0.19
C ILE A 61 -15.68 -5.24 1.11
N GLN A 62 -15.67 -3.91 1.10
CA GLN A 62 -15.89 -3.10 2.29
C GLN A 62 -17.25 -3.39 2.95
N GLN A 63 -18.29 -3.65 2.15
CA GLN A 63 -19.64 -3.93 2.63
C GLN A 63 -19.75 -5.25 3.42
N THR A 64 -18.84 -6.21 3.18
CA THR A 64 -18.82 -7.51 3.88
C THR A 64 -18.43 -7.38 5.36
N PHE A 65 -17.86 -6.24 5.77
CA PHE A 65 -17.40 -5.99 7.13
C PHE A 65 -18.43 -5.32 8.04
N ASN A 66 -19.71 -5.31 7.65
CA ASN A 66 -20.80 -4.68 8.40
C ASN A 66 -20.97 -5.20 9.86
N LEU A 67 -20.45 -6.39 10.18
CA LEU A 67 -20.50 -6.99 11.52
C LEU A 67 -19.37 -6.53 12.44
N PHE A 68 -18.32 -5.89 11.92
CA PHE A 68 -17.18 -5.41 12.70
C PHE A 68 -17.46 -4.02 13.29
N GLN A 69 -18.55 -3.94 14.05
CA GLN A 69 -19.03 -2.69 14.64
C GLN A 69 -17.93 -2.05 15.50
N ASN A 70 -17.80 -0.72 15.40
CA ASN A 70 -16.81 0.10 16.10
C ASN A 70 -15.35 -0.04 15.64
N THR A 71 -15.06 -0.86 14.61
CA THR A 71 -13.73 -0.93 14.01
C THR A 71 -13.77 -0.28 12.64
N LYS A 72 -12.95 0.76 12.43
CA LYS A 72 -12.76 1.32 11.08
C LYS A 72 -11.94 0.32 10.28
N ILE A 73 -12.52 -0.20 9.21
CA ILE A 73 -11.85 -1.10 8.27
C ILE A 73 -11.61 -0.35 6.98
N ILE A 74 -10.42 -0.52 6.42
CA ILE A 74 -10.05 0.01 5.12
C ILE A 74 -9.81 -1.19 4.21
N SER A 75 -10.45 -1.20 3.05
CA SER A 75 -10.13 -2.11 1.96
C SER A 75 -9.57 -1.34 0.75
N CYS A 76 -8.75 -2.02 -0.04
CA CYS A 76 -8.30 -1.57 -1.34
C CYS A 76 -8.19 -2.79 -2.25
N VAL A 77 -8.88 -2.76 -3.39
CA VAL A 77 -8.88 -3.83 -4.38
C VAL A 77 -8.34 -3.28 -5.69
N ASP A 78 -7.35 -3.98 -6.24
CA ASP A 78 -6.76 -3.66 -7.54
C ASP A 78 -6.76 -4.88 -8.46
N TYR A 79 -6.90 -4.62 -9.76
CA TYR A 79 -6.85 -5.63 -10.79
C TYR A 79 -5.83 -5.24 -11.86
N PHE A 80 -4.94 -6.18 -12.13
CA PHE A 80 -3.81 -6.03 -13.03
C PHE A 80 -4.00 -7.00 -14.19
N GLN A 81 -3.92 -6.51 -15.42
CA GLN A 81 -4.11 -7.30 -16.64
C GLN A 81 -2.80 -7.94 -17.14
N GLU A 82 -1.65 -7.38 -16.81
CA GLU A 82 -0.34 -7.72 -17.33
C GLU A 82 0.70 -7.86 -16.20
N PRO A 83 1.67 -8.77 -16.31
CA PRO A 83 1.79 -9.82 -17.31
C PRO A 83 0.99 -11.09 -16.97
N TYR A 84 0.41 -11.19 -15.76
CA TYR A 84 -0.12 -12.46 -15.25
C TYR A 84 -1.64 -12.48 -15.00
N LYS A 85 -2.35 -11.37 -15.22
CA LYS A 85 -3.77 -11.24 -14.89
C LYS A 85 -4.06 -11.66 -13.45
N TYR A 86 -3.84 -10.75 -12.52
CA TYR A 86 -4.09 -11.02 -11.11
C TYR A 86 -4.83 -9.86 -10.44
N GLY A 87 -5.52 -10.17 -9.36
CA GLY A 87 -6.11 -9.20 -8.47
C GLY A 87 -5.40 -9.24 -7.13
N GLN A 88 -5.40 -8.11 -6.44
CA GLN A 88 -5.00 -8.03 -5.05
C GLN A 88 -6.06 -7.33 -4.22
N CYS A 89 -6.12 -7.69 -2.96
CA CYS A 89 -6.97 -7.05 -1.99
C CYS A 89 -6.19 -6.88 -0.68
N HIS A 90 -6.05 -5.64 -0.25
CA HIS A 90 -5.59 -5.28 1.08
C HIS A 90 -6.79 -4.93 1.95
N ILE A 91 -6.82 -5.47 3.15
CA ILE A 91 -7.85 -5.16 4.14
C ILE A 91 -7.20 -5.04 5.50
N ASN A 92 -7.39 -3.91 6.17
CA ASN A 92 -6.84 -3.71 7.49
C ASN A 92 -7.83 -3.00 8.44
N THR A 93 -7.72 -3.35 9.71
CA THR A 93 -8.25 -2.51 10.79
C THR A 93 -7.41 -1.24 10.91
N TYR A 94 -8.05 -0.10 11.16
CA TYR A 94 -7.38 1.20 11.22
C TYR A 94 -7.28 1.73 12.67
N PRO A 95 -6.10 2.20 13.12
CA PRO A 95 -4.82 2.19 12.40
C PRO A 95 -4.25 0.76 12.29
N SER A 96 -3.61 0.45 11.15
CA SER A 96 -2.91 -0.83 11.03
C SER A 96 -1.67 -0.84 11.90
N LEU A 97 -1.43 -1.94 12.60
CA LEU A 97 -0.24 -2.17 13.43
C LEU A 97 0.89 -2.88 12.65
N THR A 98 0.69 -3.15 11.36
CA THR A 98 1.70 -3.79 10.52
C THR A 98 2.94 -2.90 10.36
N ASN A 99 4.09 -3.54 10.23
CA ASN A 99 5.35 -2.88 9.87
C ASN A 99 5.62 -2.88 8.36
N TYR A 100 4.83 -3.59 7.55
CA TYR A 100 4.95 -3.62 6.09
C TYR A 100 3.63 -3.30 5.41
N TYR A 101 3.69 -2.60 4.27
CA TYR A 101 2.57 -2.42 3.36
C TYR A 101 3.06 -2.72 1.95
N GLU A 102 2.64 -3.87 1.42
CA GLU A 102 3.12 -4.35 0.13
C GLU A 102 2.23 -3.91 -1.04
N TYR A 103 2.80 -3.83 -2.23
CA TYR A 103 2.11 -3.67 -3.52
C TYR A 103 1.09 -2.53 -3.61
N ILE A 104 1.39 -1.38 -3.03
CA ILE A 104 0.54 -0.19 -3.13
C ILE A 104 0.47 0.29 -4.58
N SER A 105 -0.75 0.44 -5.10
CA SER A 105 -1.06 0.94 -6.45
C SER A 105 -1.45 2.43 -6.45
N ASN A 106 -1.63 3.02 -7.63
CA ASN A 106 -2.13 4.39 -7.79
C ASN A 106 -3.52 4.61 -7.18
N ASN A 107 -4.30 3.56 -6.96
CA ASN A 107 -5.62 3.66 -6.33
C ASN A 107 -5.56 3.87 -4.82
N PHE A 108 -4.35 3.85 -4.24
CA PHE A 108 -4.16 4.08 -2.82
C PHE A 108 -4.80 5.42 -2.36
N PRO A 109 -5.78 5.36 -1.44
CA PRO A 109 -6.52 6.55 -1.01
C PRO A 109 -5.70 7.45 -0.09
N GLY A 110 -4.53 7.00 0.39
CA GLY A 110 -3.78 7.66 1.44
C GLY A 110 -4.26 7.24 2.84
N GLY A 111 -3.94 8.05 3.84
CA GLY A 111 -4.24 7.80 5.25
C GLY A 111 -2.98 7.81 6.10
N LEU A 112 -3.09 7.75 7.42
CA LEU A 112 -1.91 7.78 8.30
C LEU A 112 -1.58 6.36 8.80
N TYR A 113 -0.40 5.88 8.46
CA TYR A 113 0.10 4.54 8.83
C TYR A 113 1.40 4.67 9.63
N PRO A 114 1.32 5.03 10.93
CA PRO A 114 2.49 5.39 11.72
C PRO A 114 3.36 4.18 12.12
N TYR A 115 2.87 2.95 11.95
CA TYR A 115 3.58 1.72 12.31
C TYR A 115 4.29 1.06 11.13
N VAL A 116 3.94 1.43 9.90
CA VAL A 116 4.58 0.90 8.69
C VAL A 116 6.00 1.45 8.57
N ARG A 117 6.94 0.57 8.25
CA ARG A 117 8.37 0.86 8.04
C ARG A 117 8.83 0.47 6.65
N VAL A 118 8.24 -0.59 6.09
CA VAL A 118 8.57 -1.10 4.76
C VAL A 118 7.37 -0.91 3.85
N VAL A 119 7.57 -0.22 2.73
CA VAL A 119 6.55 -0.02 1.71
C VAL A 119 7.04 -0.60 0.39
N SER A 120 6.17 -1.32 -0.32
CA SER A 120 6.40 -1.62 -1.74
C SER A 120 5.28 -1.05 -2.61
N LEU A 121 5.67 -0.52 -3.77
CA LEU A 121 4.79 0.10 -4.76
C LEU A 121 4.77 -0.76 -6.01
N TYR A 122 3.59 -1.06 -6.53
CA TYR A 122 3.42 -1.74 -7.81
C TYR A 122 2.17 -1.25 -8.53
N ASP A 123 2.31 -0.95 -9.82
CA ASP A 123 1.18 -0.66 -10.69
C ASP A 123 1.56 -0.91 -12.16
N GLU A 124 0.55 -1.11 -13.01
CA GLU A 124 0.65 -1.15 -14.47
C GLU A 124 0.62 0.23 -15.11
N GLN A 125 0.29 1.26 -14.34
CA GLN A 125 0.36 2.66 -14.74
C GLN A 125 1.55 3.36 -14.08
N PRO A 126 2.18 4.37 -14.71
CA PRO A 126 3.24 5.14 -14.09
C PRO A 126 2.84 5.74 -12.73
N PHE A 127 3.80 5.84 -11.82
CA PHE A 127 3.62 6.60 -10.59
C PHE A 127 4.02 8.07 -10.80
N GLU A 128 3.06 8.99 -10.78
CA GLU A 128 3.35 10.41 -10.93
C GLU A 128 3.77 11.05 -9.58
N HIS A 129 4.35 12.25 -9.63
CA HIS A 129 4.88 12.95 -8.45
C HIS A 129 3.90 13.02 -7.25
N ASP A 130 2.62 13.35 -7.51
CA ASP A 130 1.59 13.47 -6.46
C ASP A 130 1.34 12.15 -5.72
N PHE A 131 1.62 11.00 -6.37
CA PHE A 131 1.59 9.71 -5.71
C PHE A 131 2.68 9.61 -4.64
N PHE A 132 3.92 10.00 -4.96
CA PHE A 132 5.03 9.97 -4.01
C PHE A 132 4.82 10.93 -2.84
N ILE A 133 4.22 12.10 -3.05
CA ILE A 133 3.78 12.99 -1.96
C ILE A 133 2.83 12.24 -1.03
N ARG A 134 1.80 11.59 -1.60
CA ARG A 134 0.81 10.84 -0.83
C ARG A 134 1.45 9.71 -0.04
N ILE A 135 2.40 8.98 -0.63
CA ILE A 135 3.18 7.94 0.06
C ILE A 135 3.97 8.56 1.23
N ALA A 136 4.73 9.63 1.01
CA ALA A 136 5.52 10.27 2.07
C ALA A 136 4.65 10.77 3.24
N GLN A 137 3.48 11.34 2.95
CA GLN A 137 2.52 11.78 3.96
C GLN A 137 1.87 10.62 4.73
N SER A 138 1.63 9.51 4.02
CA SER A 138 0.94 8.36 4.60
C SER A 138 1.84 7.52 5.50
N PHE A 139 3.15 7.50 5.21
CA PHE A 139 4.14 6.67 5.89
C PHE A 139 5.27 7.53 6.50
N PRO A 140 4.97 8.32 7.55
CA PRO A 140 5.91 9.31 8.08
C PRO A 140 7.19 8.69 8.68
N PHE A 141 7.14 7.41 9.05
CA PHE A 141 8.24 6.66 9.67
C PHE A 141 8.80 5.57 8.75
N MET A 142 8.56 5.66 7.44
CA MET A 142 9.08 4.69 6.48
C MET A 142 10.61 4.66 6.51
N GLU A 143 11.17 3.45 6.49
CA GLU A 143 12.61 3.17 6.46
C GLU A 143 13.03 2.55 5.14
N LYS A 144 12.12 1.88 4.42
CA LYS A 144 12.39 1.25 3.13
C LYS A 144 11.25 1.47 2.15
N LEU A 145 11.58 1.91 0.95
CA LEU A 145 10.67 2.06 -0.18
C LEU A 145 11.14 1.16 -1.33
N SER A 146 10.34 0.18 -1.71
CA SER A 146 10.58 -0.65 -2.89
C SER A 146 9.65 -0.23 -4.02
N ILE A 147 10.18 -0.02 -5.22
CA ILE A 147 9.39 0.37 -6.39
C ILE A 147 9.49 -0.73 -7.45
N PHE A 148 8.33 -1.17 -7.94
CA PHE A 148 8.15 -2.18 -8.98
C PHE A 148 7.23 -1.63 -10.08
N ASN A 149 7.78 -0.77 -10.95
CA ASN A 149 7.03 -0.14 -12.03
C ASN A 149 7.94 0.14 -13.23
N ARG A 150 7.73 -0.59 -14.33
CA ARG A 150 8.54 -0.47 -15.55
C ARG A 150 8.20 0.73 -16.42
N TYR A 151 7.13 1.46 -16.10
CA TYR A 151 6.61 2.52 -16.95
C TYR A 151 7.22 3.87 -16.56
N VAL A 152 7.52 4.68 -17.58
CA VAL A 152 8.08 6.03 -17.40
C VAL A 152 6.99 7.00 -16.92
N GLN A 153 7.35 7.93 -16.04
CA GLN A 153 6.48 9.03 -15.65
C GLN A 153 6.07 9.87 -16.86
N ASN A 154 4.77 10.16 -17.00
CA ASN A 154 4.28 10.96 -18.11
C ASN A 154 4.48 12.46 -17.87
N GLN A 155 4.54 12.89 -16.61
CA GLN A 155 4.49 14.31 -16.22
C GLN A 155 5.84 14.86 -15.71
N LYS A 156 6.96 14.26 -16.13
CA LYS A 156 8.31 14.60 -15.65
C LYS A 156 8.68 16.08 -15.79
N ASP A 157 8.23 16.74 -16.86
CA ASP A 157 8.58 18.13 -17.18
C ASP A 157 7.59 19.18 -16.65
N SER A 158 6.31 18.82 -16.46
CA SER A 158 5.31 19.75 -15.95
C SER A 158 5.58 20.11 -14.49
N TYR A 159 6.06 19.15 -13.69
CA TYR A 159 6.41 19.39 -12.29
C TYR A 159 7.64 20.29 -12.13
N LYS A 160 8.69 20.09 -12.96
CA LYS A 160 9.88 20.98 -12.97
C LYS A 160 9.52 22.43 -13.30
N LEU A 161 8.57 22.63 -14.23
CA LEU A 161 8.09 23.96 -14.61
C LEU A 161 7.17 24.60 -13.54
N MET A 162 6.38 23.79 -12.84
CA MET A 162 5.49 24.26 -11.77
C MET A 162 6.24 24.56 -10.47
N ASN A 163 7.24 23.78 -10.07
CA ASN A 163 8.09 24.05 -8.90
C ASN A 163 8.85 25.36 -8.99
N ALA A 164 9.15 25.84 -10.20
CA ALA A 164 9.77 27.15 -10.41
C ALA A 164 8.80 28.32 -10.14
N LYS A 165 7.49 28.08 -10.07
CA LYS A 165 6.43 29.11 -9.96
C LYS A 165 5.52 28.95 -8.74
N SER A 166 5.40 27.78 -8.13
CA SER A 166 4.57 27.51 -6.97
C SER A 166 5.33 26.71 -5.91
N ASN A 167 5.14 27.06 -4.63
CA ASN A 167 5.58 26.30 -3.45
C ASN A 167 4.80 24.96 -3.34
N LEU A 168 4.95 24.07 -4.33
CA LEU A 168 4.35 22.74 -4.28
C LEU A 168 5.01 21.91 -3.16
N SER A 169 4.21 21.06 -2.53
CA SER A 169 4.63 20.23 -1.42
C SER A 169 5.56 19.13 -1.91
N ILE A 170 6.86 19.36 -1.77
CA ILE A 170 7.90 18.36 -2.03
C ILE A 170 7.63 17.09 -1.19
N ALA A 171 7.80 15.90 -1.77
CA ALA A 171 7.75 14.66 -1.01
C ALA A 171 8.92 14.64 -0.01
N LYS A 172 8.61 14.72 1.29
CA LYS A 172 9.64 14.72 2.34
C LYS A 172 9.61 13.41 3.10
N TYR A 173 10.66 12.63 2.92
CA TYR A 173 10.94 11.45 3.74
C TYR A 173 11.77 11.89 4.95
N ASN A 174 11.16 11.85 6.14
CA ASN A 174 11.81 12.36 7.37
C ASN A 174 12.94 11.46 7.89
N TYR A 175 13.05 10.25 7.34
CA TYR A 175 14.04 9.24 7.73
C TYR A 175 14.94 8.90 6.55
N HIS A 176 16.12 8.33 6.83
CA HIS A 176 16.97 7.74 5.80
C HIS A 176 16.23 6.54 5.21
N VAL A 177 15.52 6.77 4.11
CA VAL A 177 14.78 5.72 3.41
C VAL A 177 15.75 4.97 2.51
N GLU A 178 15.86 3.65 2.70
CA GLU A 178 16.46 2.75 1.73
C GLU A 178 15.54 2.65 0.51
N LEU A 179 16.02 3.13 -0.64
CA LEU A 179 15.33 2.96 -1.91
C LEU A 179 15.77 1.65 -2.57
N HIS A 180 14.80 0.78 -2.86
CA HIS A 180 15.00 -0.43 -3.64
C HIS A 180 14.22 -0.33 -4.95
N ILE A 181 14.94 -0.29 -6.08
CA ILE A 181 14.36 -0.20 -7.42
C ILE A 181 14.51 -1.58 -8.06
N ASP A 182 13.39 -2.28 -8.27
CA ASP A 182 13.39 -3.58 -8.95
C ASP A 182 12.46 -3.53 -10.16
N ARG A 183 12.92 -4.05 -11.30
CA ARG A 183 12.20 -4.05 -12.60
C ARG A 183 11.51 -2.73 -12.92
N SER A 184 12.18 -1.62 -12.62
CA SER A 184 11.58 -0.29 -12.64
C SER A 184 12.30 0.66 -13.59
N HIS A 185 11.57 1.67 -14.07
CA HIS A 185 12.15 2.73 -14.88
C HIS A 185 13.07 3.63 -14.01
N ASP A 186 14.19 4.10 -14.57
CA ASP A 186 15.20 4.89 -13.85
C ASP A 186 14.71 6.27 -13.38
N CYS A 187 13.68 6.82 -14.04
CA CYS A 187 13.03 8.07 -13.64
C CYS A 187 12.56 8.08 -12.16
N TYR A 188 12.24 6.94 -11.56
CA TYR A 188 11.87 6.88 -10.14
C TYR A 188 13.06 7.09 -9.19
N ILE A 189 14.29 6.83 -9.67
CA ILE A 189 15.50 7.23 -8.95
C ILE A 189 15.61 8.75 -8.95
N GLU A 190 15.39 9.40 -10.10
CA GLU A 190 15.38 10.86 -10.18
C GLU A 190 14.30 11.47 -9.30
N GLU A 191 13.09 10.91 -9.28
CA GLU A 191 12.01 11.35 -8.40
C GLU A 191 12.44 11.36 -6.94
N PHE A 192 13.05 10.26 -6.48
CA PHE A 192 13.54 10.14 -5.11
C PHE A 192 14.76 11.03 -4.82
N LEU A 193 15.68 11.18 -5.78
CA LEU A 193 16.93 11.93 -5.62
C LEU A 193 16.81 13.43 -5.89
N CYS A 194 15.90 13.89 -6.75
CA CYS A 194 15.73 15.31 -7.06
C CYS A 194 15.00 16.05 -5.91
N ASP A 195 14.18 15.33 -5.15
CA ASP A 195 13.52 15.84 -3.94
C ASP A 195 14.39 15.74 -2.69
N MET A 196 15.28 14.75 -2.65
CA MET A 196 16.50 14.82 -1.86
C MET A 196 17.40 15.86 -2.50
N LYS A 197 17.09 17.16 -2.38
CA LYS A 197 18.14 18.18 -2.42
C LYS A 197 19.18 17.72 -1.42
N THR A 198 20.17 17.03 -1.95
CA THR A 198 21.39 16.64 -1.30
C THR A 198 21.92 17.94 -0.76
N TYR A 199 21.70 18.19 0.53
CA TYR A 199 22.76 18.67 1.37
C TYR A 199 23.84 17.57 1.37
N PHE A 200 24.47 17.34 0.20
CA PHE A 200 25.90 17.14 0.24
C PHE A 200 26.38 18.44 0.84
N GLN A 201 26.63 18.44 2.16
CA GLN A 201 27.62 19.36 2.68
C GLN A 201 28.84 19.15 1.80
N ASN A 202 29.14 20.13 0.96
CA ASN A 202 30.30 20.20 0.09
C ASN A 202 31.58 20.22 0.94
N ASN A 203 31.90 19.10 1.57
CA ASN A 203 33.15 18.82 2.25
C ASN A 203 33.88 17.68 1.54
N ILE A 204 33.78 17.62 0.21
CA ILE A 204 34.76 16.90 -0.61
C ILE A 204 35.43 17.96 -1.48
N THR A 205 36.56 18.44 -0.96
CA THR A 205 37.59 19.10 -1.74
C THR A 205 38.24 18.03 -2.61
N LEU A 206 38.25 18.26 -3.93
CA LEU A 206 39.27 17.72 -4.83
C LEU A 206 40.23 18.85 -5.16
#